data_AF-A0A2D5Y3C6-F1
#
_entry.id   AF-A0A2D5Y3C6-F1
#
_cell.length_a   1.000
_cell.length_b   1.000
_cell.length_c   1.000
_cell.angle_alpha   90.00
_cell.angle_beta   90.00
_cell.angle_gamma   90.00
#
_symmetry.space_group_name_H-M   'P 1'
#
loop_
_entity.id
_entity.type
_entity.pdbx_description
1 polymer ?
#
loop_
_entity_poly.entity_id
_entity_poly.type
_entity_poly.pdbx_seq_one_letter_code
_entity_poly.pdbx_strand_id
1 'polypeptide(L)'
;MKPIWTRILFLLLLMAFLAGQPKAMADQTDYAPDNAICGIDNRGCVLRNLRHYAQKIEKSTWRDQTFRELAKSYAADGYIDIAISIIDDINSPDTKAMTIRGIGMEMARLGYDQDRLSREFDKLRAAAERIDHPPSYAIALTYIAMGQAFAGDNDGSWETAASMTNAALRHKAYGETAEIQAEKGNFDAAMKSIGFIDDEAYRNKAYNIVSKILSDHKYFEQAYKAALEITNDYKKSQSIQYMLDRQKIHMDEQQAVDSQGKTDQTPLDRGVQTP
;
A
#
# COMPACT_ATOMS: atom_id res chain seq x y z
N MET A 1 -1.69 63.02 -13.15
CA MET A 1 -0.63 63.34 -14.14
C MET A 1 0.39 62.21 -14.13
N LYS A 2 0.64 61.54 -15.26
CA LYS A 2 1.77 60.61 -15.45
C LYS A 2 3.03 61.40 -15.85
N PRO A 3 4.23 60.86 -15.64
CA PRO A 3 4.99 60.28 -16.77
C PRO A 3 5.62 58.91 -16.36
N ILE A 4 5.69 57.82 -17.13
CA ILE A 4 6.04 57.53 -18.54
C ILE A 4 7.54 57.74 -18.86
N TRP A 5 8.27 56.61 -18.72
CA TRP A 5 9.48 56.14 -19.45
C TRP A 5 10.88 56.35 -18.85
N THR A 6 11.49 55.23 -18.42
CA THR A 6 12.74 54.71 -18.99
C THR A 6 12.87 53.20 -18.71
N ARG A 7 13.04 52.42 -19.77
CA ARG A 7 13.41 50.98 -19.76
C ARG A 7 14.93 50.85 -19.55
N ILE A 8 15.41 49.72 -19.00
CA ILE A 8 16.44 48.82 -19.61
C ILE A 8 17.18 47.96 -18.53
N LEU A 9 17.23 46.65 -18.83
CA LEU A 9 18.27 45.62 -18.54
C LEU A 9 18.35 44.86 -17.19
N PHE A 10 18.19 43.53 -17.33
CA PHE A 10 18.96 42.40 -16.74
C PHE A 10 18.79 42.16 -15.22
N LEU A 11 18.55 40.95 -14.69
CA LEU A 11 18.93 39.60 -15.09
C LEU A 11 17.92 38.58 -14.52
N LEU A 12 17.41 37.69 -15.39
CA LEU A 12 16.77 36.43 -15.03
C LEU A 12 17.84 35.47 -14.49
N LEU A 13 17.74 35.07 -13.22
CA LEU A 13 18.55 33.98 -12.66
C LEU A 13 17.66 32.73 -12.54
N LEU A 14 17.52 32.05 -13.68
CA LEU A 14 16.91 30.74 -13.81
C LEU A 14 17.89 29.73 -13.19
N MET A 15 17.68 29.31 -11.93
CA MET A 15 18.40 28.17 -11.39
C MET A 15 17.87 26.91 -12.06
N ALA A 16 18.64 26.42 -13.04
CA ALA A 16 18.51 25.09 -13.60
C ALA A 16 18.80 24.05 -12.50
N PHE A 17 17.75 23.52 -11.89
CA PHE A 17 17.86 22.33 -11.04
C PHE A 17 18.09 21.13 -11.97
N LEU A 18 19.36 20.76 -12.17
CA LEU A 18 19.73 19.50 -12.82
C LEU A 18 19.23 18.36 -11.95
N ALA A 19 18.04 17.85 -12.26
CA ALA A 19 17.62 16.51 -11.87
C ALA A 19 18.58 15.52 -12.55
N GLY A 20 19.58 15.07 -11.79
CA GLY A 20 20.38 13.90 -12.12
C GLY A 20 19.49 12.66 -12.08
N GLN A 21 18.79 12.39 -13.18
CA GLN A 21 18.22 11.08 -13.45
C GLN A 21 19.40 10.10 -13.60
N PRO A 22 19.41 8.93 -12.94
CA PRO A 22 20.34 7.88 -13.33
C PRO A 22 19.94 7.40 -14.73
N LYS A 23 20.60 7.96 -15.75
CA LYS A 23 20.69 7.36 -17.07
C LYS A 23 21.51 6.08 -16.94
N ALA A 24 20.85 4.95 -16.83
CA ALA A 24 21.38 3.70 -17.38
C ALA A 24 20.22 2.73 -17.60
N MET A 25 20.32 1.98 -18.70
CA MET A 25 19.48 0.82 -19.10
C MET A 25 18.37 1.13 -20.11
N ALA A 26 18.70 1.93 -21.13
CA ALA A 26 18.23 1.66 -22.48
C ALA A 26 19.40 1.04 -23.25
N ASP A 27 19.73 -0.22 -22.94
CA ASP A 27 20.51 -1.03 -23.85
C ASP A 27 19.92 -2.44 -23.87
N GLN A 28 19.10 -2.67 -24.88
CA GLN A 28 18.48 -3.94 -25.20
C GLN A 28 19.46 -4.71 -26.09
N THR A 29 20.61 -5.08 -25.55
CA THR A 29 21.52 -6.04 -26.20
C THR A 29 21.07 -7.45 -25.87
N ASP A 30 20.96 -8.29 -26.89
CA ASP A 30 20.67 -9.72 -26.79
C ASP A 30 21.50 -10.38 -25.67
N TYR A 31 20.80 -10.81 -24.62
CA TYR A 31 21.39 -11.43 -23.45
C TYR A 31 21.68 -12.91 -23.73
N ALA A 32 22.96 -13.29 -23.77
CA ALA A 32 23.42 -14.67 -23.87
C ALA A 32 23.57 -15.29 -22.46
N PRO A 33 22.70 -16.25 -22.04
CA PRO A 33 22.59 -16.67 -20.64
C PRO A 33 23.67 -17.61 -20.11
N ASP A 34 24.69 -17.93 -20.91
CA ASP A 34 25.52 -19.09 -20.60
C ASP A 34 26.74 -18.74 -19.74
N ASN A 35 27.24 -17.50 -19.75
CA ASN A 35 28.53 -17.15 -19.10
C ASN A 35 28.58 -15.82 -18.32
N ALA A 36 27.46 -15.13 -18.07
CA ALA A 36 27.48 -13.84 -17.38
C ALA A 36 27.65 -14.02 -15.85
N ILE A 37 28.89 -14.26 -15.40
CA ILE A 37 29.28 -14.05 -14.01
C ILE A 37 29.24 -12.54 -13.76
N CYS A 38 28.12 -12.02 -13.30
CA CYS A 38 28.06 -10.67 -12.75
C CYS A 38 28.30 -10.68 -11.25
N GLY A 39 29.05 -9.69 -10.78
CA GLY A 39 29.18 -9.41 -9.35
C GLY A 39 27.82 -9.05 -8.74
N ILE A 40 27.64 -9.39 -7.46
CA ILE A 40 26.37 -9.17 -6.74
C ILE A 40 25.91 -7.71 -6.73
N ASP A 41 26.84 -6.77 -6.89
CA ASP A 41 26.58 -5.33 -6.96
C ASP A 41 25.84 -4.92 -8.25
N ASN A 42 25.88 -5.75 -9.30
CA ASN A 42 25.09 -5.52 -10.52
C ASN A 42 23.69 -6.12 -10.37
N ARG A 43 22.83 -5.40 -9.64
CA ARG A 43 21.45 -5.82 -9.34
C ARG A 43 20.65 -6.23 -10.58
N GLY A 44 20.70 -5.43 -11.65
CA GLY A 44 19.97 -5.73 -12.88
C GLY A 44 20.42 -7.04 -13.54
N CYS A 45 21.74 -7.31 -13.55
CA CYS A 45 22.25 -8.59 -14.05
C CYS A 45 21.83 -9.76 -13.14
N VAL A 46 21.95 -9.61 -11.82
CA VAL A 46 21.58 -10.65 -10.85
C VAL A 46 20.10 -11.03 -10.99
N LEU A 47 19.20 -10.06 -11.18
CA LEU A 47 17.78 -10.31 -11.39
C LEU A 47 17.50 -11.03 -12.73
N ARG A 48 18.26 -10.74 -13.80
CA ARG A 48 18.18 -11.50 -15.06
C ARG A 48 18.69 -12.92 -14.90
N ASN A 49 19.79 -13.12 -14.19
CA ASN A 49 20.31 -14.45 -13.85
C ASN A 49 19.28 -15.24 -13.02
N LEU A 50 18.61 -14.59 -12.06
CA LEU A 50 17.55 -15.23 -11.28
C LEU A 50 16.38 -15.67 -12.17
N ARG A 51 15.95 -14.87 -13.16
CA ARG A 51 14.93 -15.30 -14.14
C ARG A 51 15.37 -16.53 -14.92
N HIS A 52 16.62 -16.56 -15.39
CA HIS A 52 17.22 -17.70 -16.09
C HIS A 52 17.23 -18.97 -15.23
N TYR A 53 17.66 -18.88 -13.97
CA TYR A 53 17.64 -20.04 -13.08
C TYR A 53 16.22 -20.47 -12.71
N ALA A 54 15.28 -19.53 -12.55
CA ALA A 54 13.88 -19.85 -12.31
C ALA A 54 13.29 -20.69 -13.46
N GLN A 55 13.59 -20.36 -14.72
CA GLN A 55 13.16 -21.14 -15.89
C GLN A 55 13.65 -22.59 -15.86
N LYS A 56 14.81 -22.85 -15.25
CA LYS A 56 15.41 -24.20 -15.12
C LYS A 56 14.82 -25.02 -13.97
N ILE A 57 13.97 -24.45 -13.11
CA ILE A 57 13.35 -25.19 -12.00
C ILE A 57 12.30 -26.17 -12.55
N GLU A 58 12.55 -27.47 -12.38
CA GLU A 58 11.67 -28.53 -12.86
C GLU A 58 10.32 -28.54 -12.13
N LYS A 59 10.34 -28.47 -10.79
CA LYS A 59 9.13 -28.48 -9.97
C LYS A 59 8.36 -27.17 -10.15
N SER A 60 7.22 -27.24 -10.84
CA SER A 60 6.40 -26.08 -11.23
C SER A 60 6.03 -25.17 -10.06
N THR A 61 5.65 -25.73 -8.91
CA THR A 61 5.30 -24.93 -7.72
C THR A 61 6.46 -24.08 -7.21
N TRP A 62 7.70 -24.61 -7.22
CA TRP A 62 8.89 -23.86 -6.84
C TRP A 62 9.29 -22.84 -7.90
N ARG A 63 9.11 -23.17 -9.17
CA ARG A 63 9.31 -22.25 -10.29
C ARG A 63 8.38 -21.04 -10.19
N ASP A 64 7.08 -21.28 -10.08
CA ASP A 64 6.06 -20.25 -9.97
C ASP A 64 6.30 -19.34 -8.74
N GLN A 65 6.66 -19.93 -7.59
CA GLN A 65 7.02 -19.15 -6.40
C GLN A 65 8.25 -18.28 -6.63
N THR A 66 9.27 -18.79 -7.34
CA THR A 66 10.48 -18.03 -7.66
C THR A 66 10.16 -16.85 -8.57
N PHE A 67 9.33 -17.05 -9.61
CA PHE A 67 8.86 -15.97 -10.47
C PHE A 67 8.05 -14.93 -9.72
N ARG A 68 7.18 -15.33 -8.77
CA ARG A 68 6.47 -14.39 -7.90
C ARG A 68 7.41 -13.46 -7.13
N GLU A 69 8.44 -14.02 -6.47
CA GLU A 69 9.40 -13.21 -5.70
C GLU A 69 10.29 -12.33 -6.62
N LEU A 70 10.62 -12.83 -7.81
CA LEU A 70 11.34 -12.06 -8.81
C LEU A 70 10.52 -10.85 -9.29
N ALA A 71 9.23 -11.04 -9.60
CA ALA A 71 8.33 -9.97 -10.00
C ALA A 71 8.21 -8.89 -8.91
N LYS A 72 8.09 -9.30 -7.64
CA LYS A 72 8.12 -8.36 -6.51
C LYS A 72 9.42 -7.56 -6.45
N SER A 73 10.56 -8.21 -6.69
CA SER A 73 11.86 -7.53 -6.68
C SER A 73 11.97 -6.46 -7.78
N TYR A 74 11.53 -6.78 -9.01
CA TYR A 74 11.46 -5.79 -10.09
C TYR A 74 10.48 -4.67 -9.81
N ALA A 75 9.32 -4.97 -9.21
CA ALA A 75 8.32 -3.97 -8.85
C ALA A 75 8.84 -3.00 -7.78
N ALA A 76 9.52 -3.51 -6.76
CA ALA A 76 10.15 -2.70 -5.70
C ALA A 76 11.25 -1.75 -6.25
N ASP A 77 11.91 -2.15 -7.33
CA ASP A 77 12.89 -1.32 -8.03
C ASP A 77 12.25 -0.33 -9.04
N GLY A 78 10.92 -0.36 -9.20
CA GLY A 78 10.18 0.50 -10.12
C GLY A 78 10.11 0.00 -11.58
N TYR A 79 10.65 -1.18 -11.88
CA TYR A 79 10.56 -1.82 -13.20
C TYR A 79 9.22 -2.53 -13.39
N ILE A 80 8.12 -1.77 -13.35
CA ILE A 80 6.75 -2.31 -13.33
C ILE A 80 6.44 -3.16 -14.57
N ASP A 81 6.82 -2.71 -15.77
CA ASP A 81 6.54 -3.46 -17.00
C ASP A 81 7.24 -4.84 -17.00
N ILE A 82 8.48 -4.90 -16.50
CA ILE A 82 9.21 -6.17 -16.37
C ILE A 82 8.54 -7.06 -15.33
N ALA A 83 8.15 -6.49 -14.17
CA ALA A 83 7.44 -7.23 -13.12
C ALA A 83 6.13 -7.85 -13.63
N ILE A 84 5.34 -7.09 -14.39
CA ILE A 84 4.09 -7.56 -14.99
C ILE A 84 4.36 -8.66 -16.02
N SER A 85 5.42 -8.53 -16.85
CA SER A 85 5.76 -9.56 -17.85
C SER A 85 6.05 -10.93 -17.24
N ILE A 86 6.54 -10.98 -16.00
CA ILE A 86 6.88 -12.24 -15.31
C ILE A 86 5.63 -13.04 -14.93
N ILE A 87 4.45 -12.41 -14.86
CA ILE A 87 3.18 -13.13 -14.62
C ILE A 87 2.94 -14.19 -15.70
N ASP A 88 3.47 -13.98 -16.91
CA ASP A 88 3.30 -14.89 -18.05
C ASP A 88 4.21 -16.13 -17.96
N ASP A 89 5.26 -16.06 -17.16
CA ASP A 89 6.15 -17.20 -16.87
C ASP A 89 5.56 -18.14 -15.79
N ILE A 90 4.47 -17.74 -15.13
CA ILE A 90 3.84 -18.47 -14.02
C ILE A 90 2.71 -19.34 -14.56
N ASN A 91 2.67 -20.61 -14.14
CA ASN A 91 1.62 -21.53 -14.60
C ASN A 91 0.36 -21.47 -13.73
N SER A 92 0.52 -21.51 -12.40
CA SER A 92 -0.60 -21.55 -11.46
C SER A 92 -1.41 -20.24 -11.47
N PRO A 93 -2.72 -20.28 -11.75
CA PRO A 93 -3.59 -19.10 -11.68
C PRO A 93 -3.58 -18.43 -10.30
N ASP A 94 -3.54 -19.23 -9.23
CA ASP A 94 -3.46 -18.71 -7.86
C ASP A 94 -2.12 -17.99 -7.62
N THR A 95 -1.03 -18.52 -8.15
CA THR A 95 0.27 -17.84 -8.05
C THR A 95 0.33 -16.58 -8.90
N LYS A 96 -0.34 -16.53 -10.06
CA LYS A 96 -0.52 -15.29 -10.83
C LYS A 96 -1.24 -14.22 -10.00
N ALA A 97 -2.37 -14.57 -9.37
CA ALA A 97 -3.10 -13.66 -8.50
C ALA A 97 -2.26 -13.17 -7.31
N MET A 98 -1.52 -14.07 -6.64
CA MET A 98 -0.58 -13.68 -5.58
C MET A 98 0.57 -12.78 -6.07
N THR A 99 1.00 -12.94 -7.32
CA THR A 99 2.04 -12.11 -7.93
C THR A 99 1.52 -10.70 -8.20
N ILE A 100 0.29 -10.59 -8.71
CA ILE A 100 -0.41 -9.31 -8.88
C ILE A 100 -0.51 -8.56 -7.55
N ARG A 101 -0.85 -9.25 -6.46
CA ARG A 101 -0.80 -8.66 -5.11
C ARG A 101 0.57 -8.09 -4.77
N GLY A 102 1.62 -8.87 -5.00
CA GLY A 102 2.99 -8.46 -4.72
C GLY A 102 3.36 -7.19 -5.49
N ILE A 103 3.12 -7.18 -6.80
CA ILE A 103 3.42 -6.04 -7.67
C ILE A 103 2.63 -4.79 -7.25
N GLY A 104 1.33 -4.90 -7.02
CA GLY A 104 0.48 -3.76 -6.62
C GLY A 104 0.92 -3.15 -5.28
N MET A 105 1.29 -3.98 -4.30
CA MET A 105 1.77 -3.48 -3.00
C MET A 105 3.15 -2.82 -3.09
N GLU A 106 4.07 -3.33 -3.92
CA GLU A 106 5.36 -2.67 -4.12
C GLU A 106 5.19 -1.37 -4.90
N MET A 107 4.37 -1.37 -5.95
CA MET A 107 4.05 -0.17 -6.74
C MET A 107 3.52 0.97 -5.86
N ALA A 108 2.61 0.65 -4.93
CA ALA A 108 2.02 1.60 -4.02
C ALA A 108 3.03 2.26 -3.04
N ARG A 109 4.24 1.72 -2.89
CA ARG A 109 5.32 2.29 -2.06
C ARG A 109 6.25 3.24 -2.81
N LEU A 110 6.18 3.28 -4.14
CA LEU A 110 7.14 4.01 -4.98
C LEU A 110 6.91 5.53 -5.02
N GLY A 111 5.89 6.05 -4.32
CA GLY A 111 5.62 7.48 -4.24
C GLY A 111 5.30 8.12 -5.58
N TYR A 112 4.78 7.34 -6.53
CA TYR A 112 4.31 7.84 -7.82
C TYR A 112 3.14 8.82 -7.65
N ASP A 113 3.03 9.78 -8.56
CA ASP A 113 1.82 10.61 -8.66
C ASP A 113 0.60 9.77 -9.06
N GLN A 114 -0.60 10.31 -8.83
CA GLN A 114 -1.86 9.61 -9.05
C GLN A 114 -2.05 9.21 -10.53
N ASP A 115 -1.68 10.07 -11.48
CA ASP A 115 -1.81 9.78 -12.91
C ASP A 115 -0.94 8.59 -13.32
N ARG A 116 0.29 8.53 -12.79
CA ARG A 116 1.18 7.39 -13.02
C ARG A 116 0.65 6.13 -12.34
N LEU A 117 0.23 6.20 -11.07
CA LEU A 117 -0.33 5.04 -10.37
C LEU A 117 -1.51 4.45 -11.12
N SER A 118 -2.47 5.28 -11.54
CA SER A 118 -3.63 4.86 -12.32
C SER A 118 -3.20 4.09 -13.57
N ARG A 119 -2.29 4.64 -14.39
CA ARG A 119 -1.79 3.93 -15.59
C ARG A 119 -1.10 2.60 -15.28
N GLU A 120 -0.32 2.53 -14.20
CA GLU A 120 0.38 1.28 -13.84
C GLU A 120 -0.59 0.23 -13.27
N PHE A 121 -1.62 0.64 -12.52
CA PHE A 121 -2.68 -0.26 -12.07
C PHE A 121 -3.57 -0.73 -13.24
N ASP A 122 -3.80 0.09 -14.26
CA ASP A 122 -4.49 -0.34 -15.49
C ASP A 122 -3.72 -1.46 -16.21
N LYS A 123 -2.40 -1.33 -16.32
CA LYS A 123 -1.56 -2.41 -16.88
C LYS A 123 -1.62 -3.68 -16.02
N LEU A 124 -1.59 -3.53 -14.70
CA LEU A 124 -1.67 -4.66 -13.78
C LEU A 124 -3.03 -5.35 -13.85
N ARG A 125 -4.11 -4.58 -14.03
CA ARG A 125 -5.46 -5.08 -14.30
C ARG A 125 -5.53 -5.83 -15.61
N ALA A 126 -4.98 -5.29 -16.70
CA ALA A 126 -4.91 -6.00 -17.98
C ALA A 126 -4.14 -7.33 -17.87
N ALA A 127 -3.16 -7.43 -16.96
CA ALA A 127 -2.51 -8.70 -16.66
C ALA A 127 -3.41 -9.67 -15.87
N ALA A 128 -4.22 -9.17 -14.93
CA ALA A 128 -5.21 -9.98 -14.21
C ALA A 128 -6.28 -10.55 -15.15
N GLU A 129 -6.72 -9.78 -16.13
CA GLU A 129 -7.74 -10.17 -17.13
C GLU A 129 -7.30 -11.36 -18.01
N ARG A 130 -6.00 -11.68 -18.03
CA ARG A 130 -5.43 -12.86 -18.71
C ARG A 130 -5.40 -14.12 -17.83
N ILE A 131 -6.00 -14.08 -16.64
CA ILE A 131 -6.16 -15.25 -15.77
C ILE A 131 -7.47 -15.96 -16.12
N ASP A 132 -7.37 -17.10 -16.80
CA ASP A 132 -8.55 -17.86 -17.26
C ASP A 132 -9.35 -18.50 -16.12
N HIS A 133 -8.73 -18.76 -14.96
CA HIS A 133 -9.41 -19.38 -13.82
C HIS A 133 -10.25 -18.33 -13.04
N PRO A 134 -11.60 -18.40 -13.07
CA PRO A 134 -12.43 -17.30 -12.57
C PRO A 134 -12.26 -16.97 -11.09
N PRO A 135 -12.11 -17.96 -10.17
CA PRO A 135 -11.81 -17.66 -8.77
C PRO A 135 -10.49 -16.90 -8.59
N SER A 136 -9.42 -17.29 -9.27
CA SER A 136 -8.12 -16.62 -9.16
C SER A 136 -8.15 -15.23 -9.78
N TYR A 137 -8.86 -15.04 -10.89
CA TYR A 137 -9.10 -13.73 -11.48
C TYR A 137 -9.82 -12.79 -10.50
N ALA A 138 -10.93 -13.25 -9.91
CA ALA A 138 -11.67 -12.45 -8.93
C ALA A 138 -10.80 -12.11 -7.70
N ILE A 139 -9.97 -13.05 -7.23
CA ILE A 139 -9.00 -12.80 -6.16
C ILE A 139 -7.94 -11.76 -6.59
N ALA A 140 -7.47 -11.80 -7.84
CA ALA A 140 -6.53 -10.81 -8.37
C ALA A 140 -7.13 -9.40 -8.38
N LEU A 141 -8.42 -9.25 -8.74
CA LEU A 141 -9.12 -7.97 -8.65
C LEU A 141 -9.21 -7.46 -7.21
N THR A 142 -9.50 -8.34 -6.23
CA THR A 142 -9.43 -7.97 -4.80
C THR A 142 -8.05 -7.42 -4.45
N TYR A 143 -6.98 -8.07 -4.89
CA TYR A 143 -5.62 -7.62 -4.61
C TYR A 143 -5.23 -6.31 -5.30
N ILE A 144 -5.74 -6.05 -6.50
CA ILE A 144 -5.57 -4.77 -7.18
C ILE A 144 -6.27 -3.66 -6.39
N ALA A 145 -7.53 -3.85 -5.99
CA ALA A 145 -8.27 -2.88 -5.19
C ALA A 145 -7.55 -2.56 -3.87
N MET A 146 -6.99 -3.57 -3.20
CA MET A 146 -6.16 -3.38 -2.00
C MET A 146 -4.89 -2.57 -2.29
N GLY A 147 -4.19 -2.86 -3.40
CA GLY A 147 -3.00 -2.12 -3.81
C GLY A 147 -3.30 -0.65 -4.10
N GLN A 148 -4.39 -0.37 -4.81
CA GLN A 148 -4.87 0.98 -5.10
C GLN A 148 -5.19 1.75 -3.80
N ALA A 149 -5.93 1.12 -2.88
CA ALA A 149 -6.23 1.69 -1.57
C ALA A 149 -4.94 2.00 -0.77
N PHE A 150 -3.97 1.10 -0.80
CA PHE A 150 -2.68 1.30 -0.14
C PHE A 150 -1.87 2.44 -0.78
N ALA A 151 -2.01 2.64 -2.10
CA ALA A 151 -1.42 3.77 -2.83
C ALA A 151 -2.15 5.10 -2.57
N GLY A 152 -3.35 5.06 -1.98
CA GLY A 152 -4.23 6.22 -1.81
C GLY A 152 -5.14 6.50 -3.01
N ASP A 153 -5.14 5.64 -4.03
CA ASP A 153 -6.08 5.65 -5.15
C ASP A 153 -7.41 5.01 -4.72
N ASN A 154 -8.23 5.78 -4.01
CA ASN A 154 -9.50 5.29 -3.49
C ASN A 154 -10.54 5.07 -4.61
N ASP A 155 -10.60 5.98 -5.58
CA ASP A 155 -11.57 5.90 -6.67
C ASP A 155 -11.30 4.67 -7.55
N GLY A 156 -10.04 4.44 -7.93
CA GLY A 156 -9.66 3.24 -8.69
C GLY A 156 -9.89 1.95 -7.89
N SER A 157 -9.64 1.96 -6.58
CA SER A 157 -9.95 0.82 -5.71
C SER A 157 -11.44 0.46 -5.72
N TRP A 158 -12.32 1.47 -5.63
CA TRP A 158 -13.76 1.27 -5.69
C TRP A 158 -14.23 0.80 -7.06
N GLU A 159 -13.69 1.36 -8.14
CA GLU A 159 -14.02 0.93 -9.50
C GLU A 159 -13.61 -0.53 -9.75
N THR A 160 -12.41 -0.92 -9.32
CA THR A 160 -11.95 -2.30 -9.41
C THR A 160 -12.87 -3.25 -8.66
N ALA A 161 -13.20 -2.95 -7.39
CA ALA A 161 -14.12 -3.77 -6.61
C ALA A 161 -15.52 -3.81 -7.24
N ALA A 162 -16.06 -2.67 -7.71
CA ALA A 162 -17.37 -2.59 -8.36
C ALA A 162 -17.48 -3.47 -9.60
N SER A 163 -16.38 -3.62 -10.35
CA SER A 163 -16.34 -4.47 -11.55
C SER A 163 -16.36 -5.98 -11.29
N MET A 164 -16.28 -6.40 -10.02
CA MET A 164 -16.28 -7.82 -9.65
C MET A 164 -17.69 -8.42 -9.70
N THR A 165 -17.86 -9.49 -10.47
CA THR A 165 -19.15 -10.19 -10.61
C THR A 165 -19.56 -10.95 -9.35
N ASN A 166 -18.62 -11.63 -8.67
CA ASN A 166 -18.92 -12.40 -7.46
C ASN A 166 -19.16 -11.45 -6.27
N ALA A 167 -20.41 -11.40 -5.78
CA ALA A 167 -20.81 -10.48 -4.71
C ALA A 167 -20.03 -10.69 -3.40
N ALA A 168 -19.81 -11.93 -2.97
CA ALA A 168 -19.07 -12.22 -1.74
C ALA A 168 -17.62 -11.72 -1.82
N LEU A 169 -16.95 -11.94 -2.96
CA LEU A 169 -15.59 -11.45 -3.18
C LEU A 169 -15.56 -9.92 -3.32
N ARG A 170 -16.56 -9.31 -3.96
CA ARG A 170 -16.71 -7.86 -4.05
C ARG A 170 -16.86 -7.22 -2.66
N HIS A 171 -17.71 -7.77 -1.80
CA HIS A 171 -17.86 -7.31 -0.41
C HIS A 171 -16.58 -7.46 0.38
N LYS A 172 -15.85 -8.56 0.17
CA LYS A 172 -14.52 -8.73 0.76
C LYS A 172 -13.56 -7.65 0.26
N ALA A 173 -13.51 -7.36 -1.04
CA ALA A 173 -12.64 -6.33 -1.60
C ALA A 173 -12.92 -4.94 -1.00
N TYR A 174 -14.19 -4.55 -0.88
CA TYR A 174 -14.57 -3.31 -0.18
C TYR A 174 -14.18 -3.31 1.30
N GLY A 175 -14.37 -4.43 2.02
CA GLY A 175 -14.00 -4.54 3.43
C GLY A 175 -12.48 -4.42 3.66
N GLU A 176 -11.68 -5.12 2.86
CA GLU A 176 -10.21 -5.07 2.94
C GLU A 176 -9.66 -3.69 2.52
N THR A 177 -10.30 -3.05 1.54
CA THR A 177 -10.03 -1.66 1.15
C THR A 177 -10.30 -0.70 2.29
N ALA A 178 -11.43 -0.86 2.99
CA ALA A 178 -11.78 -0.04 4.16
C ALA A 178 -10.78 -0.20 5.30
N GLU A 179 -10.33 -1.44 5.57
CA GLU A 179 -9.28 -1.74 6.55
C GLU A 179 -7.99 -0.99 6.21
N ILE A 180 -7.51 -1.09 4.97
CA ILE A 180 -6.29 -0.40 4.52
C ILE A 180 -6.43 1.13 4.64
N GLN A 181 -7.58 1.68 4.26
CA GLN A 181 -7.85 3.12 4.36
C GLN A 181 -7.85 3.59 5.81
N ALA A 182 -8.45 2.82 6.73
CA ALA A 182 -8.45 3.13 8.16
C ALA A 182 -7.05 3.07 8.76
N GLU A 183 -6.25 2.06 8.41
CA GLU A 183 -4.84 1.94 8.81
C GLU A 183 -4.01 3.15 8.35
N LYS A 184 -4.31 3.70 7.17
CA LYS A 184 -3.67 4.92 6.65
C LYS A 184 -4.26 6.23 7.20
N GLY A 185 -5.21 6.17 8.13
CA GLY A 185 -5.84 7.37 8.71
C GLY A 185 -6.91 8.02 7.83
N ASN A 186 -7.35 7.38 6.74
CA ASN A 186 -8.37 7.91 5.83
C ASN A 186 -9.76 7.35 6.15
N PHE A 187 -10.38 7.91 7.19
CA PHE A 187 -11.63 7.39 7.74
C PHE A 187 -12.83 7.58 6.82
N ASP A 188 -12.92 8.72 6.15
CA ASP A 188 -14.04 9.00 5.26
C ASP A 188 -14.04 8.03 4.07
N ALA A 189 -12.86 7.71 3.52
CA ALA A 189 -12.73 6.68 2.49
C ALA A 189 -13.08 5.29 3.03
N ALA A 190 -12.62 4.94 4.24
CA ALA A 190 -12.94 3.66 4.87
C ALA A 190 -14.46 3.46 5.05
N MET A 191 -15.15 4.48 5.57
CA MET A 191 -16.60 4.45 5.75
C MET A 191 -17.33 4.36 4.40
N LYS A 192 -16.87 5.11 3.38
CA LYS A 192 -17.43 5.03 2.03
C LYS A 192 -17.25 3.63 1.41
N SER A 193 -16.09 3.00 1.58
CA SER A 193 -15.84 1.61 1.16
C SER A 193 -16.84 0.64 1.77
N ILE A 194 -17.10 0.76 3.09
CA ILE A 194 -18.08 -0.08 3.77
C ILE A 194 -19.51 0.20 3.26
N GLY A 195 -19.82 1.45 2.90
CA GLY A 195 -21.10 1.84 2.32
C GLY A 195 -21.46 1.13 1.01
N PHE A 196 -20.47 0.62 0.26
CA PHE A 196 -20.72 -0.19 -0.94
C PHE A 196 -21.07 -1.65 -0.64
N ILE A 197 -21.02 -2.08 0.61
CA ILE A 197 -21.35 -3.45 1.04
C ILE A 197 -22.85 -3.51 1.37
N ASP A 198 -23.63 -4.17 0.52
CA ASP A 198 -25.07 -4.33 0.73
C ASP A 198 -25.40 -5.47 1.71
N ASP A 199 -24.57 -6.53 1.75
CA ASP A 199 -24.72 -7.65 2.67
C ASP A 199 -24.41 -7.25 4.12
N GLU A 200 -25.38 -7.46 5.00
CA GLU A 200 -25.29 -7.06 6.41
C GLU A 200 -24.15 -7.75 7.17
N ALA A 201 -23.90 -9.04 6.92
CA ALA A 201 -22.89 -9.78 7.67
C ALA A 201 -21.48 -9.29 7.31
N TYR A 202 -21.23 -9.00 6.04
CA TYR A 202 -19.99 -8.38 5.57
C TYR A 202 -19.86 -6.94 6.09
N ARG A 203 -20.93 -6.14 6.01
CA ARG A 203 -20.93 -4.74 6.46
C ARG A 203 -20.65 -4.64 7.96
N ASN A 204 -21.32 -5.45 8.78
CA ASN A 204 -21.08 -5.54 10.22
C ASN A 204 -19.66 -6.00 10.56
N LYS A 205 -19.08 -6.92 9.77
CA LYS A 205 -17.69 -7.33 9.94
C LYS A 205 -16.73 -6.17 9.65
N ALA A 206 -16.93 -5.45 8.55
CA ALA A 206 -16.07 -4.36 8.13
C ALA A 206 -16.11 -3.17 9.12
N TYR A 207 -17.30 -2.76 9.57
CA TYR A 207 -17.42 -1.71 10.58
C TYR A 207 -16.74 -2.08 11.90
N ASN A 208 -16.89 -3.32 12.35
CA ASN A 208 -16.21 -3.80 13.56
C ASN A 208 -14.67 -3.80 13.41
N ILE A 209 -14.14 -4.17 12.24
CA ILE A 209 -12.68 -4.11 11.98
C ILE A 209 -12.20 -2.66 11.98
N VAL A 210 -12.85 -1.78 11.21
CA VAL A 210 -12.48 -0.37 11.14
C VAL A 210 -12.59 0.29 12.52
N SER A 211 -13.66 0.06 13.28
CA SER A 211 -13.80 0.58 14.65
C SER A 211 -12.63 0.18 15.56
N LYS A 212 -12.14 -1.06 15.47
CA LYS A 212 -10.97 -1.52 16.23
C LYS A 212 -9.68 -0.82 15.80
N ILE A 213 -9.41 -0.73 14.51
CA ILE A 213 -8.23 -0.03 13.96
C ILE A 213 -8.22 1.43 14.43
N LEU A 214 -9.36 2.11 14.36
CA LEU A 214 -9.51 3.48 14.82
C LEU A 214 -9.26 3.63 16.32
N SER A 215 -9.74 2.67 17.12
CA SER A 215 -9.49 2.63 18.56
C SER A 215 -8.00 2.47 18.87
N ASP A 216 -7.33 1.59 18.13
CA ASP A 216 -5.89 1.31 18.26
C ASP A 216 -5.03 2.53 17.90
N HIS A 217 -5.52 3.36 16.98
CA HIS A 217 -4.90 4.63 16.59
C HIS A 217 -5.42 5.85 17.38
N LYS A 218 -6.17 5.64 18.47
CA LYS A 218 -6.71 6.68 19.37
C LYS A 218 -7.73 7.63 18.73
N TYR A 219 -8.32 7.25 17.61
CA TYR A 219 -9.41 7.98 16.94
C TYR A 219 -10.78 7.54 17.48
N PHE A 220 -11.00 7.70 18.79
CA PHE A 220 -12.16 7.13 19.49
C PHE A 220 -13.51 7.63 18.98
N GLU A 221 -13.62 8.91 18.62
CA GLU A 221 -14.88 9.45 18.08
C GLU A 221 -15.25 8.80 16.74
N GLN A 222 -14.27 8.60 15.86
CA GLN A 222 -14.47 7.91 14.59
C GLN A 222 -14.70 6.42 14.80
N ALA A 223 -13.98 5.80 15.75
CA ALA A 223 -14.19 4.41 16.14
C ALA A 223 -15.62 4.17 16.64
N TYR A 224 -16.16 5.10 17.44
CA TYR A 224 -17.51 5.02 17.96
C TYR A 224 -18.55 5.19 16.85
N LYS A 225 -18.37 6.14 15.93
CA LYS A 225 -19.22 6.29 14.74
C LYS A 225 -19.28 5.00 13.93
N ALA A 226 -18.13 4.38 13.64
CA ALA A 226 -18.10 3.08 12.95
C ALA A 226 -18.82 1.97 13.73
N ALA A 227 -18.68 1.93 15.07
CA ALA A 227 -19.37 0.94 15.90
C ALA A 227 -20.90 1.12 15.90
N LEU A 228 -21.40 2.36 15.86
CA LEU A 228 -22.82 2.66 15.84
C LEU A 228 -23.52 2.18 14.55
N GLU A 229 -22.79 2.13 13.43
CA GLU A 229 -23.28 1.63 12.14
C GLU A 229 -23.45 0.09 12.10
N ILE A 230 -22.93 -0.64 13.08
CA ILE A 230 -23.11 -2.09 13.18
C ILE A 230 -24.58 -2.39 13.52
N THR A 231 -25.30 -3.17 12.71
CA THR A 231 -26.71 -3.53 13.02
C THR A 231 -26.83 -4.70 13.98
N ASN A 232 -25.83 -5.59 14.02
CA ASN A 232 -25.82 -6.72 14.95
C ASN A 232 -25.43 -6.25 16.38
N ASP A 233 -26.37 -6.30 17.32
CA ASP A 233 -26.19 -5.77 18.67
C ASP A 233 -25.05 -6.42 19.47
N TYR A 234 -24.80 -7.71 19.27
CA TYR A 234 -23.67 -8.39 19.91
C TYR A 234 -22.34 -7.83 19.43
N LYS A 235 -22.15 -7.73 18.10
CA LYS A 235 -20.92 -7.15 17.51
C LYS A 235 -20.77 -5.67 17.86
N LYS A 236 -21.87 -4.90 17.85
CA LYS A 236 -21.88 -3.49 18.28
C LYS A 236 -21.37 -3.36 19.72
N SER A 237 -21.93 -4.14 20.63
CA SER A 237 -21.55 -4.12 22.05
C SER A 237 -20.07 -4.48 22.24
N GLN A 238 -19.59 -5.51 21.52
CA GLN A 238 -18.17 -5.87 21.55
C GLN A 238 -17.25 -4.78 21.01
N SER A 239 -17.64 -4.11 19.92
CA SER A 239 -16.87 -3.02 19.32
C SER A 239 -16.76 -1.83 20.27
N ILE A 240 -17.87 -1.44 20.91
CA ILE A 240 -17.90 -0.35 21.90
C ILE A 240 -17.06 -0.73 23.14
N GLN A 241 -17.17 -1.95 23.63
CA GLN A 241 -16.36 -2.42 24.76
C GLN A 241 -14.87 -2.35 24.44
N TYR A 242 -14.46 -2.85 23.26
CA TYR A 242 -13.06 -2.80 22.83
C TYR A 242 -12.50 -1.38 22.81
N MET A 243 -13.28 -0.43 22.31
CA MET A 243 -12.91 0.99 22.29
C MET A 243 -12.71 1.56 23.69
N LEU A 244 -13.61 1.26 24.64
CA LEU A 244 -13.50 1.70 26.04
C LEU A 244 -12.25 1.09 26.72
N ASP A 245 -11.96 -0.18 26.46
CA ASP A 245 -10.77 -0.85 26.98
C ASP A 245 -9.49 -0.18 26.46
N ARG A 246 -9.44 0.15 25.16
CA ARG A 246 -8.33 0.90 24.56
C ARG A 246 -8.20 2.31 25.14
N GLN A 247 -9.31 3.02 25.32
CA GLN A 247 -9.33 4.37 25.91
C GLN A 247 -8.73 4.36 27.31
N LYS A 248 -9.09 3.39 28.15
CA LYS A 248 -8.54 3.23 29.50
C LYS A 248 -7.02 3.03 29.47
N ILE A 249 -6.53 2.11 28.64
CA ILE A 249 -5.08 1.85 28.49
C ILE A 249 -4.35 3.15 28.18
N HIS A 250 -4.87 3.96 27.26
CA HIS A 250 -4.24 5.22 26.88
C HIS A 250 -4.29 6.29 27.98
N MET A 251 -5.34 6.32 28.80
CA MET A 251 -5.39 7.20 29.98
C MET A 251 -4.33 6.80 31.02
N ASP A 252 -4.16 5.50 31.27
CA ASP A 252 -3.19 4.97 32.23
C ASP A 252 -1.74 5.23 31.74
N GLU A 253 -1.47 5.05 30.44
CA GLU A 253 -0.19 5.40 29.80
C GLU A 253 0.15 6.89 29.97
N GLN A 254 -0.82 7.78 29.73
CA GLN A 254 -0.60 9.22 29.87
C GLN A 254 -0.28 9.62 31.31
N GLN A 255 -1.00 9.04 32.28
CA GLN A 255 -0.74 9.29 33.71
C GLN A 255 0.66 8.82 34.13
N ALA A 256 1.12 7.67 33.61
CA ALA A 256 2.46 7.17 33.87
C ALA A 256 3.54 8.14 33.35
N VAL A 257 3.41 8.64 32.12
CA VAL A 257 4.33 9.63 31.53
C VAL A 257 4.36 10.92 32.34
N ASP A 258 3.19 11.45 32.70
CA ASP A 258 3.08 12.70 33.46
C ASP A 258 3.70 12.58 34.87
N SER A 259 3.61 11.40 35.49
CA SER A 259 4.21 11.13 36.80
C SER A 259 5.75 11.05 36.75
N GLN A 260 6.33 10.49 35.67
CA GLN A 260 7.78 10.40 35.46
C GLN A 260 8.40 11.75 35.07
N GLY A 261 7.69 12.56 34.27
CA GLY A 261 8.13 13.91 33.91
C GLY A 261 8.21 14.87 35.10
N LYS A 262 7.43 14.64 36.16
CA LYS A 262 7.50 15.41 37.42
C LYS A 262 8.67 15.03 38.32
N THR A 263 9.17 13.79 38.26
CA THR A 263 10.30 13.35 39.09
C THR A 263 11.66 13.83 38.57
N ASP A 264 11.78 14.14 37.28
CA ASP A 264 13.03 14.57 36.64
C ASP A 264 13.29 16.08 36.73
N GLN A 265 12.34 16.86 37.26
CA GLN A 265 12.47 18.30 37.53
C GLN A 265 12.90 18.60 38.98
N THR A 266 13.79 17.79 39.54
CA THR A 266 14.40 18.10 40.84
C THR A 266 15.42 19.23 40.66
N PRO A 267 15.30 20.39 41.33
CA PRO A 267 16.25 21.49 41.15
C PRO A 267 17.66 21.06 41.57
N LEU A 268 18.59 21.02 40.61
CA LEU A 268 20.03 21.04 40.87
C LEU A 268 20.43 22.44 41.35
N ASP A 269 19.96 22.85 42.52
CA ASP A 269 20.62 23.92 43.26
C ASP A 269 20.27 23.86 44.75
N ARG A 270 21.26 23.50 45.55
CA ARG A 270 21.48 24.17 46.83
C ARG A 270 22.96 24.04 47.17
N GLY A 271 23.65 25.14 46.87
CA GLY A 271 25.04 25.37 47.21
C GLY A 271 25.42 24.94 48.63
N VAL A 272 26.57 24.28 48.70
CA VAL A 272 27.31 24.11 49.94
C VAL A 272 28.19 25.36 50.08
N GLN A 273 27.77 26.28 50.94
CA GLN A 273 28.67 27.25 51.56
C GLN A 273 29.45 26.51 52.65
N THR A 274 30.76 26.39 52.48
CA THR A 274 31.67 26.00 53.56
C THR A 274 32.15 27.24 54.32
N PRO A 275 32.33 27.15 55.64
CA PRO A 275 32.80 28.26 56.49
C PRO A 275 34.25 28.67 56.20
#